data_AF-A0A3G9GWR0-F1
#
_entry.id   AF-A0A3G9GWR0-F1
#
_cell.length_a   1.000
_cell.length_b   1.000
_cell.length_c   1.000
_cell.angle_alpha   90.00
_cell.angle_beta   90.00
_cell.angle_gamma   90.00
#
_symmetry.space_group_name_H-M   'P 1'
#
loop_
_entity.id
_entity.type
_entity.pdbx_description
1 polymer ?
#
loop_
_entity_poly.entity_id
_entity_poly.type
_entity_poly.pdbx_seq_one_letter_code
_entity_poly.pdbx_strand_id
1 'polypeptide(L)'
;MKNIKKVKERIEKLSYPYLRNLPDDSNLSKKYLTLINEIAKQVYIKPNEINGTMSFSHLFDCYNASKKSWKLYEKNNDVKAYIHVQAITLAAGEAIKNSSLDENDISINDIISDEKQNEQGFIHIGSIASKEYPLPYKEDLPYILIAGVIDRILELRENNPYLKFIIATAFEDSTGDNHFLGILPKYGFEYIGKSKSKDEIYQIDLEATDRPFSELIKVVSKKRIEYYKRKKKVKTLIEKIPSFNHIKSFVDYVIKTYKSIKET
;
A
#
# COMPACT_ATOMS: atom_id res chain seq x y z
N MET A 1 -12.85 15.60 10.95
CA MET A 1 -11.56 15.52 11.70
C MET A 1 -11.51 14.51 12.86
N LYS A 2 -12.60 14.14 13.54
CA LYS A 2 -12.55 13.20 14.70
C LYS A 2 -12.02 11.78 14.39
N ASN A 3 -12.12 11.31 13.13
CA ASN A 3 -11.78 9.93 12.77
C ASN A 3 -10.27 9.70 12.57
N ILE A 4 -9.54 10.63 11.94
CA ILE A 4 -8.10 10.46 11.67
C ILE A 4 -7.26 10.45 12.95
N LYS A 5 -7.65 11.22 13.97
CA LYS A 5 -6.96 11.24 15.27
C LYS A 5 -6.99 9.86 15.93
N LYS A 6 -8.13 9.19 15.93
CA LYS A 6 -8.28 7.83 16.48
C LYS A 6 -7.45 6.81 15.70
N VAL A 7 -7.42 6.92 14.36
CA VAL A 7 -6.57 6.07 13.50
C VAL A 7 -5.09 6.25 13.84
N LYS A 8 -4.65 7.51 13.96
CA LYS A 8 -3.28 7.87 14.33
C LYS A 8 -2.88 7.26 15.68
N GLU A 9 -3.66 7.50 16.73
CA GLU A 9 -3.42 7.00 18.08
C GLU A 9 -3.38 5.45 18.14
N ARG A 10 -4.17 4.77 17.31
CA ARG A 10 -4.15 3.31 17.18
C ARG A 10 -2.86 2.83 16.51
N ILE A 11 -2.48 3.41 15.38
CA ILE A 11 -1.23 3.05 14.66
C ILE A 11 0.01 3.32 15.54
N GLU A 12 0.00 4.39 16.32
CA GLU A 12 1.08 4.71 17.28
C GLU A 12 1.29 3.61 18.34
N LYS A 13 0.27 2.80 18.65
CA LYS A 13 0.37 1.69 19.60
C LYS A 13 0.79 0.37 18.94
N LEU A 14 0.68 0.26 17.63
CA LEU A 14 1.09 -0.94 16.89
C LEU A 14 2.61 -1.13 16.93
N SER A 15 3.03 -2.39 16.85
CA SER A 15 4.43 -2.77 16.69
C SER A 15 4.78 -2.91 15.20
N TYR A 16 5.97 -2.42 14.82
CA TYR A 16 6.57 -2.65 13.51
C TYR A 16 7.48 -3.90 13.55
N PRO A 17 7.57 -4.74 12.49
CA PRO A 17 6.88 -4.62 11.20
C PRO A 17 5.39 -4.98 11.26
N TYR A 18 4.56 -4.30 10.45
CA TYR A 18 3.10 -4.49 10.45
C TYR A 18 2.67 -5.72 9.64
N LEU A 19 3.28 -5.89 8.47
CA LEU A 19 3.02 -6.96 7.51
C LEU A 19 4.36 -7.55 7.06
N ARG A 20 4.32 -8.79 6.57
CA ARG A 20 5.50 -9.44 5.99
C ARG A 20 5.40 -9.57 4.48
N ASN A 21 6.53 -9.63 3.80
CA ASN A 21 6.58 -9.97 2.38
C ASN A 21 6.21 -11.45 2.16
N LEU A 22 5.83 -11.78 0.92
CA LEU A 22 5.83 -13.17 0.47
C LEU A 22 7.27 -13.72 0.52
N PRO A 23 7.45 -15.02 0.78
CA PRO A 23 8.76 -15.64 0.76
C PRO A 23 9.30 -15.73 -0.67
N ASP A 24 10.61 -15.57 -0.87
CA ASP A 24 11.23 -15.64 -2.20
C ASP A 24 11.23 -17.06 -2.83
N ASP A 25 10.97 -18.09 -2.01
CA ASP A 25 10.80 -19.47 -2.46
C ASP A 25 9.56 -19.60 -3.38
N SER A 26 9.74 -20.20 -4.56
CA SER A 26 8.72 -20.24 -5.61
C SER A 26 7.50 -21.09 -5.22
N ASN A 27 7.71 -22.20 -4.51
CA ASN A 27 6.63 -23.07 -4.06
C ASN A 27 5.81 -22.42 -2.95
N LEU A 28 6.48 -21.82 -1.97
CA LEU A 28 5.82 -21.07 -0.91
C LEU A 28 5.12 -19.81 -1.46
N SER A 29 5.74 -19.08 -2.38
CA SER A 29 5.11 -17.96 -3.10
C SER A 29 3.80 -18.39 -3.72
N LYS A 30 3.81 -19.48 -4.50
CA LYS A 30 2.61 -20.00 -5.16
C LYS A 30 1.52 -20.37 -4.16
N LYS A 31 1.88 -21.05 -3.05
CA LYS A 31 0.94 -21.36 -1.96
C LYS A 31 0.30 -20.08 -1.40
N TYR A 32 1.08 -19.04 -1.11
CA TYR A 32 0.55 -17.79 -0.57
C TYR A 32 -0.29 -17.01 -1.59
N LEU A 33 0.08 -17.02 -2.87
CA LEU A 33 -0.71 -16.41 -3.94
C LEU A 33 -2.05 -17.13 -4.13
N THR A 34 -2.11 -18.45 -3.93
CA THR A 34 -3.40 -19.18 -3.93
C THR A 34 -4.29 -18.69 -2.80
N LEU A 35 -3.75 -18.54 -1.58
CA LEU A 35 -4.50 -18.02 -0.44
C LEU A 35 -4.96 -16.57 -0.67
N ILE A 36 -4.12 -15.73 -1.26
CA ILE A 36 -4.48 -14.36 -1.65
C ILE A 36 -5.66 -14.38 -2.62
N ASN A 37 -5.58 -15.21 -3.67
CA ASN A 37 -6.65 -15.34 -4.66
C ASN A 37 -7.95 -15.81 -4.02
N GLU A 38 -7.91 -16.76 -3.09
CA GLU A 38 -9.10 -17.21 -2.34
C GLU A 38 -9.72 -16.08 -1.50
N ILE A 39 -8.89 -15.32 -0.77
CA ILE A 39 -9.34 -14.16 0.02
C ILE A 39 -9.96 -13.10 -0.90
N ALA A 40 -9.30 -12.79 -2.02
CA ALA A 40 -9.79 -11.81 -2.99
C ALA A 40 -11.19 -12.20 -3.49
N LYS A 41 -11.35 -13.46 -3.91
CA LYS A 41 -12.63 -13.96 -4.41
C LYS A 41 -13.74 -13.87 -3.36
N GLN A 42 -13.45 -14.19 -2.11
CA GLN A 42 -14.42 -14.07 -1.01
C GLN A 42 -14.90 -12.63 -0.82
N VAL A 43 -14.00 -11.64 -0.97
CA VAL A 43 -14.28 -10.23 -0.70
C VAL A 43 -14.91 -9.51 -1.89
N TYR A 44 -14.40 -9.76 -3.10
CA TYR A 44 -14.72 -8.94 -4.27
C TYR A 44 -15.71 -9.59 -5.24
N ILE A 45 -15.83 -10.93 -5.29
CA ILE A 45 -16.76 -11.55 -6.24
C ILE A 45 -18.19 -11.48 -5.70
N LYS A 46 -19.05 -10.76 -6.44
CA LYS A 46 -20.48 -10.66 -6.14
C LYS A 46 -21.21 -11.97 -6.46
N PRO A 47 -22.38 -12.24 -5.83
CA PRO A 47 -23.24 -13.34 -6.21
C PRO A 47 -23.56 -13.28 -7.72
N ASN A 48 -23.26 -14.35 -8.44
CA ASN A 48 -23.41 -14.52 -9.89
C ASN A 48 -22.35 -13.85 -10.79
N GLU A 49 -21.30 -13.26 -10.21
CA GLU A 49 -20.16 -12.76 -10.97
C GLU A 49 -19.05 -13.82 -11.04
N ILE A 50 -18.40 -13.94 -12.21
CA ILE A 50 -17.31 -14.93 -12.41
C ILE A 50 -15.94 -14.25 -12.44
N ASN A 51 -15.88 -12.95 -12.75
CA ASN A 51 -14.64 -12.24 -13.12
C ASN A 51 -14.35 -10.98 -12.28
N GLY A 52 -14.86 -10.88 -11.05
CA GLY A 52 -14.65 -9.69 -10.18
C GLY A 52 -13.24 -9.55 -9.59
N THR A 53 -12.29 -10.41 -9.98
CA THR A 53 -10.89 -10.38 -9.54
C THR A 53 -9.96 -10.82 -10.67
N MET A 54 -8.68 -10.43 -10.61
CA MET A 54 -7.63 -10.98 -11.47
C MET A 54 -7.66 -12.52 -11.54
N SER A 55 -7.41 -13.08 -12.72
CA SER A 55 -7.17 -14.52 -12.85
C SER A 55 -5.89 -14.93 -12.11
N PHE A 56 -5.81 -16.19 -11.67
CA PHE A 56 -4.63 -16.65 -10.92
C PHE A 56 -3.32 -16.56 -11.73
N SER A 57 -3.38 -16.85 -13.04
CA SER A 57 -2.21 -16.70 -13.92
C SER A 57 -1.77 -15.24 -14.00
N HIS A 58 -2.71 -14.31 -14.16
CA HIS A 58 -2.41 -12.90 -14.21
C HIS A 58 -1.85 -12.37 -12.89
N LEU A 59 -2.44 -12.77 -11.76
CA LEU A 59 -1.93 -12.46 -10.43
C LEU A 59 -0.49 -12.97 -10.25
N PHE A 60 -0.18 -14.17 -10.76
CA PHE A 60 1.16 -14.74 -10.70
C PHE A 60 2.15 -13.96 -11.58
N ASP A 61 1.74 -13.51 -12.77
CA ASP A 61 2.56 -12.69 -13.65
C ASP A 61 2.87 -11.31 -13.02
N CYS A 62 1.86 -10.64 -12.46
CA CYS A 62 2.03 -9.38 -11.73
C CYS A 62 2.96 -9.56 -10.52
N TYR A 63 2.82 -10.67 -9.78
CA TYR A 63 3.73 -10.99 -8.68
C TYR A 63 5.19 -11.14 -9.16
N ASN A 64 5.42 -11.83 -10.28
CA ASN A 64 6.78 -11.99 -10.80
C ASN A 64 7.39 -10.67 -11.28
N ALA A 65 6.57 -9.74 -11.78
CA ALA A 65 7.01 -8.41 -12.18
C ALA A 65 7.49 -7.57 -10.98
N SER A 66 6.80 -7.66 -9.84
CA SER A 66 7.21 -6.99 -8.60
C SER A 66 6.80 -7.81 -7.36
N LYS A 67 7.73 -8.67 -6.92
CA LYS A 67 7.50 -9.64 -5.83
C LYS A 67 7.16 -8.96 -4.51
N LYS A 68 7.63 -7.72 -4.32
CA LYS A 68 7.41 -6.96 -3.09
C LYS A 68 6.06 -6.24 -3.05
N SER A 69 5.28 -6.25 -4.14
CA SER A 69 3.99 -5.55 -4.21
C SER A 69 2.90 -6.14 -3.33
N TRP A 70 3.07 -7.39 -2.90
CA TRP A 70 2.14 -8.10 -2.04
C TRP A 70 2.71 -8.27 -0.63
N LYS A 71 1.94 -7.92 0.39
CA LYS A 71 2.28 -8.17 1.80
C LYS A 71 1.14 -8.86 2.53
N LEU A 72 1.50 -9.73 3.49
CA LEU A 72 0.59 -10.57 4.25
C LEU A 72 0.52 -10.15 5.71
N TYR A 73 -0.69 -10.22 6.27
CA TYR A 73 -0.92 -10.26 7.69
C TYR A 73 -1.17 -11.71 8.13
N GLU A 74 -0.37 -12.19 9.08
CA GLU A 74 -0.51 -13.52 9.65
C GLU A 74 -0.72 -13.46 11.16
N LYS A 75 -1.58 -14.34 11.64
CA LYS A 75 -1.80 -14.55 13.06
C LYS A 75 -1.95 -16.04 13.30
N ASN A 76 -1.20 -16.58 14.26
CA ASN A 76 -1.21 -18.01 14.60
C ASN A 76 -0.95 -18.93 13.40
N ASN A 77 0.03 -18.57 12.54
CA ASN A 77 0.39 -19.29 11.31
C ASN A 77 -0.74 -19.38 10.24
N ASP A 78 -1.77 -18.54 10.35
CA ASP A 78 -2.82 -18.41 9.33
C ASP A 78 -2.76 -17.01 8.69
N VAL A 79 -2.89 -16.98 7.36
CA VAL A 79 -3.00 -15.74 6.59
C VAL A 79 -4.40 -15.18 6.79
N LYS A 80 -4.49 -14.01 7.42
CA LYS A 80 -5.76 -13.37 7.76
C LYS A 80 -6.13 -12.25 6.80
N ALA A 81 -5.14 -11.58 6.22
CA ALA A 81 -5.36 -10.48 5.29
C ALA A 81 -4.12 -10.26 4.41
N TYR A 82 -4.31 -9.51 3.33
CA TYR A 82 -3.21 -9.06 2.48
C TYR A 82 -3.44 -7.63 2.00
N ILE A 83 -2.36 -7.02 1.52
CA ILE A 83 -2.40 -5.79 0.71
C ILE A 83 -1.66 -6.00 -0.60
N HIS A 84 -2.11 -5.31 -1.63
CA HIS A 84 -1.47 -5.19 -2.93
C HIS A 84 -1.25 -3.70 -3.24
N VAL A 85 0.01 -3.28 -3.20
CA VAL A 85 0.41 -1.92 -3.54
C VAL A 85 1.66 -1.98 -4.40
N GLN A 86 1.54 -1.48 -5.64
CA GLN A 86 2.56 -1.61 -6.68
C GLN A 86 2.87 -0.27 -7.34
N ALA A 87 4.02 -0.17 -7.99
CA ALA A 87 4.32 0.95 -8.88
C ALA A 87 3.86 0.61 -10.30
N ILE A 88 3.12 1.52 -10.94
CA ILE A 88 2.67 1.38 -12.32
C ILE A 88 3.24 2.51 -13.18
N THR A 89 3.38 2.25 -14.47
CA THR A 89 3.89 3.23 -15.43
C THR A 89 2.97 4.45 -15.52
N LEU A 90 3.52 5.58 -15.99
CA LEU A 90 2.72 6.78 -16.25
C LEU A 90 1.57 6.49 -17.23
N ALA A 91 1.83 5.71 -18.28
CA ALA A 91 0.83 5.34 -19.28
C ALA A 91 -0.34 4.56 -18.66
N ALA A 92 -0.06 3.58 -17.79
CA ALA A 92 -1.08 2.81 -17.11
C ALA A 92 -1.92 3.66 -16.16
N GLY A 93 -1.29 4.54 -15.37
CA GLY A 93 -2.01 5.43 -14.47
C GLY A 93 -2.90 6.43 -15.21
N GLU A 94 -2.44 6.98 -16.34
CA GLU A 94 -3.27 7.83 -17.20
C GLU A 94 -4.39 7.04 -17.90
N ALA A 95 -4.16 5.77 -18.27
CA ALA A 95 -5.20 4.92 -18.84
C ALA A 95 -6.34 4.65 -17.84
N ILE A 96 -6.01 4.42 -16.56
CA ILE A 96 -7.00 4.30 -15.48
C ILE A 96 -7.79 5.61 -15.35
N LYS A 97 -7.09 6.75 -15.23
CA LYS A 97 -7.71 8.09 -15.11
C LYS A 97 -8.67 8.43 -16.25
N ASN A 98 -8.33 8.04 -17.47
CA ASN A 98 -9.11 8.32 -18.67
C ASN A 98 -10.18 7.25 -18.97
N SER A 99 -10.51 6.39 -18.00
CA SER A 99 -11.55 5.36 -18.11
C SER A 99 -11.29 4.32 -19.22
N SER A 100 -10.02 4.13 -19.61
CA SER A 100 -9.61 3.17 -20.65
C SER A 100 -9.16 1.83 -20.07
N LEU A 101 -8.90 1.77 -18.76
CA LEU A 101 -8.38 0.61 -18.05
C LEU A 101 -9.07 0.48 -16.67
N ASP A 102 -9.36 -0.74 -16.23
CA ASP A 102 -9.70 -1.04 -14.83
C ASP A 102 -8.46 -1.50 -14.04
N GLU A 103 -8.51 -1.45 -12.71
CA GLU A 103 -7.41 -1.89 -11.85
C GLU A 103 -7.06 -3.39 -12.02
N ASN A 104 -8.06 -4.20 -12.40
CA ASN A 104 -7.89 -5.62 -12.70
C ASN A 104 -7.36 -5.89 -14.12
N ASP A 105 -7.34 -4.88 -15.00
CA ASP A 105 -6.81 -4.97 -16.37
C ASP A 105 -5.30 -4.66 -16.45
N ILE A 106 -4.65 -4.28 -15.33
CA ILE A 106 -3.23 -3.89 -15.28
C ILE A 106 -2.33 -5.07 -15.66
N SER A 107 -1.65 -4.97 -16.79
CA SER A 107 -0.76 -6.02 -17.29
C SER A 107 0.65 -5.96 -16.71
N ILE A 108 1.45 -7.00 -16.96
CA ILE A 108 2.87 -7.03 -16.59
C ILE A 108 3.66 -5.84 -17.17
N ASN A 109 3.30 -5.36 -18.36
CA ASN A 109 3.97 -4.23 -19.01
C ASN A 109 3.62 -2.88 -18.39
N ASP A 110 2.53 -2.85 -17.62
CA ASP A 110 2.05 -1.66 -16.93
C ASP A 110 2.72 -1.49 -15.55
N ILE A 111 3.49 -2.48 -15.10
CA ILE A 111 4.16 -2.51 -13.79
C ILE A 111 5.61 -2.02 -13.92
N ILE A 112 5.99 -1.08 -13.05
CA ILE A 112 7.41 -0.73 -12.85
C ILE A 112 8.01 -1.84 -11.99
N SER A 113 8.84 -2.69 -12.61
CA SER A 113 9.43 -3.86 -11.94
C SER A 113 10.42 -3.46 -10.85
N ASP A 114 10.73 -4.40 -9.96
CA ASP A 114 11.71 -4.18 -8.87
C ASP A 114 13.13 -3.87 -9.39
N GLU A 115 13.41 -4.16 -10.66
CA GLU A 115 14.70 -3.91 -11.35
C GLU A 115 14.78 -2.54 -12.02
N LYS A 116 13.63 -1.92 -12.32
CA LYS A 116 13.53 -0.64 -13.01
C LYS A 116 13.47 0.51 -12.01
N GLN A 117 14.63 0.96 -11.57
CA GLN A 117 14.73 2.12 -10.67
C GLN A 117 14.59 3.42 -11.43
N ASN A 118 14.00 4.44 -10.78
CA ASN A 118 13.88 5.81 -11.24
C ASN A 118 12.91 6.06 -12.41
N GLU A 119 12.01 5.12 -12.72
CA GLU A 119 10.93 5.38 -13.67
C GLU A 119 9.88 6.33 -13.06
N GLN A 120 9.31 7.19 -13.92
CA GLN A 120 8.15 8.00 -13.56
C GLN A 120 6.87 7.16 -13.64
N GLY A 121 5.94 7.39 -12.72
CA GLY A 121 4.68 6.67 -12.69
C GLY A 121 3.86 6.98 -11.45
N PHE A 122 3.00 6.04 -11.10
CA PHE A 122 2.09 6.14 -9.96
C PHE A 122 2.31 4.98 -8.99
N ILE A 123 2.03 5.22 -7.71
CA ILE A 123 1.81 4.13 -6.76
C ILE A 123 0.33 3.78 -6.82
N HIS A 124 0.02 2.54 -7.16
CA HIS A 124 -1.35 2.03 -7.24
C HIS A 124 -1.66 1.15 -6.03
N ILE A 125 -2.71 1.50 -5.29
CA ILE A 125 -3.29 0.64 -4.24
C ILE A 125 -4.33 -0.25 -4.91
N GLY A 126 -3.93 -1.45 -5.33
CA GLY A 126 -4.80 -2.33 -6.11
C GLY A 126 -5.78 -3.14 -5.28
N SER A 127 -5.38 -3.61 -4.09
CA SER A 127 -6.27 -4.45 -3.27
C SER A 127 -5.89 -4.45 -1.79
N ILE A 128 -6.90 -4.50 -0.93
CA ILE A 128 -6.77 -4.63 0.53
C ILE A 128 -7.93 -5.53 0.99
N ALA A 129 -7.64 -6.76 1.41
CA ALA A 129 -8.68 -7.73 1.70
C ALA A 129 -8.32 -8.61 2.91
N SER A 130 -9.36 -9.15 3.57
CA SER A 130 -9.24 -10.01 4.74
C SER A 130 -10.25 -11.17 4.69
N LYS A 131 -9.87 -12.32 5.26
CA LYS A 131 -10.77 -13.48 5.45
C LYS A 131 -11.98 -13.15 6.32
N GLU A 132 -11.84 -12.23 7.25
CA GLU A 132 -12.86 -11.88 8.26
C GLU A 132 -13.64 -10.62 7.87
N TYR A 133 -13.70 -10.35 6.56
CA TYR A 133 -14.36 -9.17 6.02
C TYR A 133 -15.89 -9.30 6.04
N PRO A 134 -16.66 -8.22 6.33
CA PRO A 134 -16.20 -6.86 6.68
C PRO A 134 -15.57 -6.77 8.07
N LEU A 135 -14.44 -6.06 8.17
CA LEU A 135 -13.69 -5.95 9.42
C LEU A 135 -14.29 -4.91 10.37
N PRO A 136 -14.60 -5.26 11.62
CA PRO A 136 -15.09 -4.29 12.57
C PRO A 136 -13.96 -3.34 13.03
N TYR A 137 -14.17 -2.03 12.92
CA TYR A 137 -13.22 -0.96 13.31
C TYR A 137 -12.76 -1.00 14.78
N LYS A 138 -13.34 -1.85 15.62
CA LYS A 138 -12.91 -2.05 17.01
C LYS A 138 -11.63 -2.90 17.12
N GLU A 139 -11.28 -3.62 16.06
CA GLU A 139 -10.11 -4.50 16.01
C GLU A 139 -8.86 -3.78 15.52
N ASP A 140 -7.69 -4.34 15.83
CA ASP A 140 -6.42 -3.75 15.41
C ASP A 140 -6.11 -4.00 13.92
N LEU A 141 -6.73 -5.00 13.29
CA LEU A 141 -6.44 -5.41 11.91
C LEU A 141 -6.65 -4.28 10.87
N PRO A 142 -7.76 -3.53 10.85
CA PRO A 142 -7.89 -2.37 9.94
C PRO A 142 -6.74 -1.36 10.07
N TYR A 143 -6.30 -1.09 11.29
CA TYR A 143 -5.19 -0.16 11.55
C TYR A 143 -3.83 -0.75 11.12
N ILE A 144 -3.65 -2.06 11.28
CA ILE A 144 -2.48 -2.80 10.77
C ILE A 144 -2.42 -2.72 9.24
N LEU A 145 -3.54 -2.90 8.55
CA LEU A 145 -3.61 -2.82 7.09
C LEU A 145 -3.34 -1.40 6.59
N ILE A 146 -3.93 -0.37 7.21
CA ILE A 146 -3.62 1.04 6.89
C ILE A 146 -2.12 1.33 7.08
N ALA A 147 -1.54 0.92 8.21
CA ALA A 147 -0.12 1.11 8.47
C ALA A 147 0.77 0.34 7.47
N GLY A 148 0.35 -0.86 7.09
CA GLY A 148 1.04 -1.69 6.10
C GLY A 148 1.03 -1.09 4.69
N VAL A 149 -0.09 -0.50 4.26
CA VAL A 149 -0.20 0.23 2.98
C VAL A 149 0.77 1.40 2.95
N ILE A 150 0.78 2.21 4.02
CA ILE A 150 1.69 3.35 4.14
C ILE A 150 3.15 2.88 4.14
N ASP A 151 3.49 1.85 4.91
CA ASP A 151 4.84 1.28 4.93
C ASP A 151 5.28 0.81 3.52
N ARG A 152 4.37 0.18 2.77
CA ARG A 152 4.66 -0.27 1.40
C ARG A 152 4.84 0.90 0.42
N ILE A 153 4.01 1.94 0.52
CA ILE A 153 4.18 3.20 -0.25
C ILE A 153 5.58 3.79 -0.01
N LEU A 154 6.02 3.85 1.25
CA LEU A 154 7.34 4.37 1.60
C LEU A 154 8.46 3.51 1.00
N GLU A 155 8.35 2.19 1.04
CA GLU A 155 9.31 1.29 0.39
C GLU A 155 9.35 1.44 -1.13
N LEU A 156 8.21 1.64 -1.78
CA LEU A 156 8.16 1.89 -3.23
C LEU A 156 8.88 3.20 -3.59
N ARG A 157 8.58 4.28 -2.85
CA ARG A 157 9.18 5.59 -3.07
C ARG A 157 10.69 5.63 -2.76
N GLU A 158 11.15 4.81 -1.82
CA GLU A 158 12.58 4.61 -1.57
C GLU A 158 13.34 4.10 -2.78
N ASN A 159 12.76 3.16 -3.52
CA ASN A 159 13.38 2.60 -4.73
C ASN A 159 13.08 3.44 -5.98
N ASN A 160 12.04 4.28 -5.93
CA ASN A 160 11.60 5.14 -7.03
C ASN A 160 11.16 6.52 -6.52
N PRO A 161 12.11 7.45 -6.27
CA PRO A 161 11.81 8.76 -5.67
C PRO A 161 10.85 9.63 -6.50
N TYR A 162 10.75 9.37 -7.81
CA TYR A 162 9.89 10.09 -8.75
C TYR A 162 8.41 9.67 -8.70
N LEU A 163 8.07 8.63 -7.92
CA LEU A 163 6.68 8.28 -7.65
C LEU A 163 6.08 9.28 -6.67
N LYS A 164 5.40 10.29 -7.21
CA LYS A 164 4.81 11.39 -6.44
C LYS A 164 3.34 11.17 -6.12
N PHE A 165 2.63 10.47 -6.97
CA PHE A 165 1.18 10.32 -6.85
C PHE A 165 0.81 8.89 -6.46
N ILE A 166 -0.17 8.77 -5.57
CA ILE A 166 -0.87 7.52 -5.33
C ILE A 166 -2.22 7.60 -6.02
N ILE A 167 -2.61 6.52 -6.69
CA ILE A 167 -3.97 6.30 -7.17
C ILE A 167 -4.60 5.11 -6.46
N ALA A 168 -5.89 5.21 -6.19
CA ALA A 168 -6.71 4.15 -5.63
C ALA A 168 -8.12 4.25 -6.20
N THR A 169 -8.73 3.10 -6.45
CA THR A 169 -10.11 3.02 -6.93
C THR A 169 -11.03 2.62 -5.78
N ALA A 170 -12.21 3.22 -5.70
CA ALA A 170 -13.30 2.65 -4.91
C ALA A 170 -13.67 1.28 -5.47
N PHE A 171 -14.18 0.39 -4.64
CA PHE A 171 -14.62 -0.91 -5.10
C PHE A 171 -15.93 -1.27 -4.40
N GLU A 172 -16.80 -1.98 -5.10
CA GLU A 172 -17.97 -2.58 -4.50
C GLU A 172 -17.64 -4.02 -4.05
N ASP A 173 -17.94 -4.37 -2.80
CA ASP A 173 -17.68 -5.70 -2.28
C ASP A 173 -18.75 -6.74 -2.70
N SER A 174 -18.56 -7.99 -2.26
CA SER A 174 -19.49 -9.09 -2.52
C SER A 174 -20.90 -8.91 -1.91
N THR A 175 -21.09 -7.93 -1.03
CA THR A 175 -22.38 -7.58 -0.42
C THR A 175 -23.04 -6.35 -1.04
N GLY A 176 -22.37 -5.67 -1.97
CA GLY A 176 -22.85 -4.46 -2.64
C GLY A 176 -22.44 -3.15 -1.97
N ASP A 177 -21.62 -3.20 -0.91
CA ASP A 177 -21.14 -2.01 -0.24
C ASP A 177 -19.99 -1.38 -1.02
N ASN A 178 -20.06 -0.06 -1.25
CA ASN A 178 -19.03 0.69 -1.95
C ASN A 178 -17.94 1.18 -0.97
N HIS A 179 -16.81 0.47 -0.98
CA HIS A 179 -15.67 0.76 -0.13
C HIS A 179 -14.82 1.87 -0.72
N PHE A 180 -14.12 2.57 0.17
CA PHE A 180 -13.37 3.80 -0.10
C PHE A 180 -14.19 5.01 -0.51
N LEU A 181 -15.42 4.83 -1.01
CA LEU A 181 -16.37 5.90 -1.29
C LEU A 181 -16.61 6.76 -0.05
N GLY A 182 -16.28 8.04 -0.14
CA GLY A 182 -16.37 8.98 0.99
C GLY A 182 -15.44 8.66 2.19
N ILE A 183 -14.54 7.66 2.07
CA ILE A 183 -13.51 7.34 3.05
C ILE A 183 -12.17 7.96 2.61
N LEU A 184 -11.71 7.74 1.38
CA LEU A 184 -10.45 8.29 0.88
C LEU A 184 -10.38 9.82 0.95
N PRO A 185 -11.46 10.59 0.67
CA PRO A 185 -11.48 12.03 0.88
C PRO A 185 -11.18 12.46 2.33
N LYS A 186 -11.55 11.64 3.33
CA LYS A 186 -11.26 11.93 4.75
C LYS A 186 -9.76 11.84 5.06
N TYR A 187 -8.99 11.16 4.21
CA TYR A 187 -7.53 11.11 4.27
C TYR A 187 -6.87 12.21 3.42
N GLY A 188 -7.63 12.97 2.62
CA GLY A 188 -7.11 14.01 1.73
C GLY A 188 -6.79 13.54 0.31
N PHE A 189 -7.36 12.40 -0.09
CA PHE A 189 -7.39 12.02 -1.51
C PHE A 189 -8.46 12.85 -2.24
N GLU A 190 -8.16 13.23 -3.47
CA GLU A 190 -9.02 14.00 -4.35
C GLU A 190 -9.63 13.06 -5.39
N TYR A 191 -10.93 13.21 -5.67
CA TYR A 191 -11.58 12.51 -6.77
C TYR A 191 -11.04 13.04 -8.10
N ILE A 192 -10.66 12.14 -9.01
CA ILE A 192 -10.06 12.50 -10.31
C ILE A 192 -10.82 11.96 -11.53
N GLY A 193 -11.79 11.06 -11.34
CA GLY A 193 -12.50 10.45 -12.45
C GLY A 193 -13.08 9.08 -12.10
N LYS A 194 -13.39 8.29 -13.13
CA LYS A 194 -13.92 6.92 -12.98
C LYS A 194 -13.13 5.93 -13.82
N SER A 195 -13.04 4.69 -13.37
CA SER A 195 -12.47 3.57 -14.14
C SER A 195 -13.37 3.21 -15.32
N LYS A 196 -12.95 2.25 -16.14
CA LYS A 196 -13.75 1.72 -17.25
C LYS A 196 -15.03 1.05 -16.76
N SER A 197 -14.97 0.38 -15.60
CA SER A 197 -16.10 -0.20 -14.86
C SER A 197 -16.91 0.81 -14.05
N LYS A 198 -16.55 2.10 -14.15
CA LYS A 198 -17.21 3.27 -13.54
C LYS A 198 -16.99 3.45 -12.04
N ASP A 199 -16.00 2.77 -11.48
CA ASP A 199 -15.60 2.94 -10.10
C ASP A 199 -14.88 4.28 -9.90
N GLU A 200 -15.10 4.94 -8.76
CA GLU A 200 -14.49 6.24 -8.51
C GLU A 200 -12.99 6.14 -8.27
N ILE A 201 -12.20 6.94 -8.97
CA ILE A 201 -10.75 6.99 -8.83
C ILE A 201 -10.38 8.20 -7.97
N TYR A 202 -9.46 7.97 -7.06
CA TYR A 202 -8.93 8.94 -6.12
C TYR A 202 -7.42 9.06 -6.23
N GLN A 203 -6.90 10.28 -6.18
CA GLN A 203 -5.47 10.58 -6.19
C GLN A 203 -5.03 11.31 -4.92
N ILE A 204 -3.80 11.07 -4.47
CA ILE A 204 -3.14 11.96 -3.51
C ILE A 204 -1.71 12.23 -3.96
N ASP A 205 -1.29 13.49 -3.80
CA ASP A 205 0.11 13.90 -3.98
C ASP A 205 0.87 13.68 -2.67
N LEU A 206 1.92 12.87 -2.72
CA LEU A 206 2.79 12.57 -1.59
C LEU A 206 3.73 13.73 -1.21
N GLU A 207 3.84 14.76 -2.04
CA GLU A 207 4.57 16.00 -1.73
C GLU A 207 3.68 17.00 -0.97
N ALA A 208 2.35 16.85 -0.98
CA ALA A 208 1.44 17.71 -0.24
C ALA A 208 1.48 17.38 1.28
N THR A 209 2.06 18.26 2.10
CA THR A 209 2.27 18.01 3.54
C THR A 209 1.06 18.29 4.41
N ASP A 210 0.10 19.07 3.92
CA ASP A 210 -1.00 19.62 4.72
C ASP A 210 -2.29 18.78 4.56
N ARG A 211 -2.16 17.45 4.64
CA ARG A 211 -3.26 16.50 4.46
C ARG A 211 -3.33 15.49 5.63
N PRO A 212 -4.52 14.98 5.99
CA PRO A 212 -4.65 13.98 7.05
C PRO A 212 -3.80 12.71 6.83
N PHE A 213 -3.61 12.28 5.58
CA PHE A 213 -2.74 11.15 5.23
C PHE A 213 -1.27 11.40 5.59
N SER A 214 -0.78 12.63 5.42
CA SER A 214 0.60 13.03 5.69
C SER A 214 0.96 12.86 7.17
N GLU A 215 0.00 13.02 8.08
CA GLU A 215 0.17 12.73 9.51
C GLU A 215 0.35 11.24 9.79
N LEU A 216 -0.33 10.36 9.05
CA LEU A 216 -0.17 8.91 9.20
C LEU A 216 1.18 8.44 8.64
N ILE A 217 1.62 9.03 7.53
CA ILE A 217 2.97 8.83 6.98
C ILE A 217 4.01 9.12 8.07
N LYS A 218 3.93 10.28 8.74
CA LYS A 218 4.88 10.64 9.81
C LYS A 218 4.96 9.59 10.92
N VAL A 219 3.82 9.06 11.37
CA VAL A 219 3.76 8.04 12.44
C VAL A 219 4.41 6.73 11.99
N VAL A 220 4.03 6.23 10.80
CA VAL A 220 4.57 4.98 10.26
C VAL A 220 6.07 5.09 10.02
N SER A 221 6.53 6.20 9.43
CA SER A 221 7.96 6.43 9.19
C SER A 221 8.75 6.49 10.49
N LYS A 222 8.22 7.13 11.55
CA LYS A 222 8.86 7.15 12.88
C LYS A 222 9.03 5.73 13.44
N LYS A 223 7.99 4.89 13.39
CA LYS A 223 8.03 3.50 13.87
C LYS A 223 9.06 2.66 13.13
N ARG A 224 9.18 2.86 11.82
CA ARG A 224 10.18 2.18 10.98
C ARG A 224 11.62 2.58 11.34
N ILE A 225 11.87 3.87 11.55
CA ILE A 225 13.18 4.37 12.03
C ILE A 225 13.55 3.77 13.38
N GLU A 226 12.62 3.80 14.34
CA GLU A 226 12.84 3.24 15.69
C GLU A 226 13.17 1.74 15.65
N TYR A 227 12.53 0.99 14.76
CA TYR A 227 12.86 -0.42 14.53
C TYR A 227 14.28 -0.60 13.98
N TYR A 228 14.67 0.16 12.95
CA TYR A 228 16.03 0.08 12.38
C TYR A 228 17.11 0.50 13.36
N LYS A 229 16.86 1.53 14.19
CA LYS A 229 17.74 1.92 15.30
C LYS A 229 17.97 0.76 16.26
N ARG A 230 16.89 0.11 16.74
CA ARG A 230 16.98 -1.05 17.65
C ARG A 230 17.74 -2.24 17.04
N LYS A 231 17.58 -2.48 15.74
CA LYS A 231 18.26 -3.57 15.02
C LYS A 231 19.71 -3.23 14.59
N LYS A 232 20.26 -2.07 14.98
CA LYS A 232 21.58 -1.57 14.56
C LYS A 232 21.76 -1.52 13.02
N LYS A 233 20.67 -1.38 12.26
CA LYS A 233 20.70 -1.28 10.79
C LYS A 233 20.84 0.18 10.32
N VAL A 234 21.83 0.88 10.87
CA VAL A 234 22.01 2.34 10.67
C VAL A 234 22.42 2.68 9.23
N LYS A 235 23.20 1.82 8.57
CA LYS A 235 23.60 2.00 7.17
C LYS A 235 22.38 2.06 6.23
N THR A 236 21.42 1.16 6.43
CA THR A 236 20.12 1.13 5.73
C THR A 236 19.27 2.39 5.99
N LEU A 237 19.46 3.05 7.14
CA LEU A 237 18.76 4.30 7.46
C LEU A 237 19.28 5.48 6.64
N ILE A 238 20.61 5.57 6.47
CA ILE A 238 21.31 6.66 5.77
C ILE A 238 21.03 6.61 4.26
N GLU A 239 21.11 5.41 3.67
CA GLU A 239 20.85 5.20 2.24
C GLU A 239 19.43 5.61 1.82
N LYS A 240 18.49 5.62 2.77
CA LYS A 240 17.08 5.94 2.52
C LYS A 240 16.73 7.41 2.77
N ILE A 241 17.60 8.24 3.34
CA ILE A 241 17.34 9.66 3.63
C ILE A 241 16.86 10.47 2.40
N PRO A 242 17.46 10.31 1.20
CA PRO A 242 17.07 11.09 0.02
C PRO A 242 15.59 10.89 -0.37
N SER A 243 15.03 9.72 -0.08
CA SER A 243 13.63 9.38 -0.35
C SER A 243 12.62 10.07 0.57
N PHE A 244 13.10 10.84 1.56
CA PHE A 244 12.27 11.63 2.47
C PHE A 244 12.47 13.15 2.31
N ASN A 245 13.24 13.59 1.30
CA ASN A 245 13.69 14.98 1.15
C ASN A 245 12.57 16.03 1.05
N HIS A 246 11.37 15.63 0.64
CA HIS A 246 10.18 16.50 0.52
C HIS A 246 9.47 16.73 1.86
N ILE A 247 9.88 16.08 2.95
CA ILE A 247 9.38 16.34 4.29
C ILE A 247 10.52 16.94 5.13
N LYS A 248 10.79 18.24 4.95
CA LYS A 248 11.94 18.95 5.59
C LYS A 248 12.04 18.69 7.10
N SER A 249 10.92 18.76 7.83
CA SER A 249 10.87 18.47 9.28
C SER A 249 11.21 17.01 9.63
N PHE A 250 11.00 16.08 8.70
CA PHE A 250 11.31 14.67 8.86
C PHE A 250 12.76 14.37 8.48
N VAL A 251 13.31 15.02 7.45
CA VAL A 251 14.75 15.00 7.15
C VAL A 251 15.54 15.49 8.36
N ASP A 252 15.13 16.61 8.97
CA ASP A 252 15.76 17.14 10.17
C ASP A 252 15.65 16.16 11.36
N TYR A 253 14.50 15.48 11.53
CA TYR A 253 14.32 14.43 12.53
C TYR A 253 15.22 13.22 12.28
N VAL A 254 15.37 12.77 11.03
CA VAL A 254 16.24 11.65 10.66
C VAL A 254 17.71 12.01 10.87
N ILE A 255 18.14 13.20 10.44
CA ILE A 255 19.49 13.73 10.65
C ILE A 255 19.78 13.88 12.14
N LYS A 256 18.85 14.42 12.94
CA LYS A 256 19.00 14.54 14.39
C LYS A 256 19.10 13.17 15.06
N THR A 257 18.25 12.23 14.67
CA THR A 257 18.27 10.84 15.16
C THR A 257 19.60 10.18 14.83
N TYR A 258 20.14 10.42 13.63
CA TYR A 258 21.45 9.93 13.21
C TYR A 258 22.60 10.50 14.05
N LYS A 259 22.65 11.82 14.28
CA LYS A 259 23.66 12.45 15.14
C LYS A 259 23.68 11.82 16.54
N SER A 260 22.51 11.60 17.13
CA SER A 260 22.38 10.97 18.46
C SER A 260 22.85 9.52 18.55
N ILE A 261 23.01 8.82 17.42
CA ILE A 261 23.51 7.43 17.36
C ILE A 261 25.03 7.40 17.21
N LYS A 262 25.62 8.39 16.53
CA LYS A 262 27.08 8.51 16.32
C LYS A 262 27.85 8.92 17.59
N GLU A 263 27.15 9.53 18.54
CA GLU A 263 27.70 10.01 19.83
C GLU A 263 27.62 8.95 20.95
N THR A 264 27.16 7.73 20.65
CA THR A 264 27.15 6.54 21.52
C THR A 264 27.98 5.43 20.93
#